data_AF-A0A356QMZ8-F1
#
_entry.id   AF-A0A356QMZ8-F1
#
_cell.length_a   1.000
_cell.length_b   1.000
_cell.length_c   1.000
_cell.angle_alpha   90.00
_cell.angle_beta   90.00
_cell.angle_gamma   90.00
#
_symmetry.space_group_name_H-M   'P 1'
#
loop_
_entity.id
_entity.type
_entity.pdbx_description
1 polymer ?
#
loop_
_entity_poly.entity_id
_entity_poly.type
_entity_poly.pdbx_seq_one_letter_code
_entity_poly.pdbx_strand_id
1 'polypeptide(L)' 'MLRYWTAGESHGPALTALVDGFPAGLTVDTDSIDSELQRRQGGYGRGGRQRIETDTVTF' A
#
# COMPACT_ATOMS: atom_id res chain seq x y z
N MET A 1 11.09 18.47 -2.18
CA MET A 1 10.60 17.65 -3.31
C MET A 1 10.26 16.28 -2.77
N LEU A 2 9.07 15.76 -3.05
CA LEU A 2 8.65 14.45 -2.56
C LEU A 2 9.42 13.34 -3.30
N ARG A 3 9.90 12.33 -2.58
CA ARG A 3 10.59 11.14 -3.14
C ARG A 3 10.06 9.89 -2.50
N TYR A 4 10.08 8.77 -3.23
CA TYR A 4 9.75 7.47 -2.65
C TYR A 4 10.60 6.34 -3.21
N TRP A 5 10.73 5.28 -2.41
CA TRP A 5 11.40 4.03 -2.75
C TRP A 5 10.53 2.87 -2.30
N THR A 6 10.68 1.73 -2.97
CA THR A 6 10.02 0.47 -2.61
C THR A 6 11.03 -0.65 -2.46
N ALA A 7 10.73 -1.60 -1.59
CA ALA A 7 11.53 -2.79 -1.35
C ALA A 7 10.62 -3.98 -0.99
N GLY A 8 11.17 -5.19 -1.13
CA GLY A 8 10.48 -6.44 -0.82
C GLY A 8 10.19 -7.29 -2.05
N GLU A 9 9.82 -8.54 -1.79
CA GLU A 9 9.53 -9.55 -2.80
C GLU A 9 8.07 -9.99 -2.71
N SER A 10 7.46 -10.39 -3.82
CA SER A 10 6.04 -10.81 -3.84
C SER A 10 5.73 -12.05 -2.98
N HIS A 11 6.74 -12.85 -2.64
CA HIS A 11 6.63 -13.99 -1.72
C HIS A 11 7.53 -13.80 -0.48
N GLY A 12 8.04 -12.59 -0.27
CA GLY A 12 8.79 -12.21 0.91
C GLY A 12 7.88 -11.95 2.10
N PRO A 13 8.45 -11.68 3.28
CA PRO A 13 7.68 -11.47 4.50
C PRO A 13 6.86 -10.17 4.48
N ALA A 14 7.30 -9.16 3.72
CA ALA A 14 6.63 -7.86 3.60
C ALA A 14 7.09 -7.10 2.34
N LEU A 15 6.28 -6.11 1.97
CA LEU A 15 6.66 -5.03 1.07
C LEU A 15 6.82 -3.74 1.89
N THR A 16 7.79 -2.89 1.54
CA THR A 16 8.06 -1.64 2.26
C THR A 16 8.12 -0.49 1.28
N ALA A 17 7.55 0.65 1.65
CA ALA A 17 7.70 1.91 0.94
C ALA A 17 8.27 2.98 1.87
N LEU A 18 9.30 3.69 1.42
CA LEU A 18 9.85 4.86 2.12
C LEU A 18 9.44 6.11 1.36
N VAL A 19 8.86 7.09 2.05
CA VAL A 19 8.49 8.40 1.48
C VAL A 19 9.30 9.50 2.18
N ASP A 20 10.10 10.24 1.42
CA ASP A 20 10.94 11.33 1.89
C ASP A 20 10.45 12.69 1.38
N GLY A 21 10.68 13.73 2.19
CA GLY A 21 10.25 15.09 1.91
C GLY A 21 8.76 15.34 2.14
N PHE A 22 8.08 14.48 2.91
CA PHE A 22 6.68 14.69 3.29
C PHE A 22 6.57 15.78 4.36
N PRO A 23 5.61 16.72 4.24
CA PRO A 23 5.47 17.80 5.23
C PRO A 23 5.14 17.28 6.63
N ALA A 24 5.76 17.89 7.64
CA ALA A 24 5.43 17.61 9.04
C ALA A 24 4.04 18.16 9.41
N GLY A 25 3.40 17.55 10.41
CA GLY A 25 2.10 17.97 10.94
C GLY A 25 0.89 17.52 10.12
N LEU A 26 1.10 16.80 9.02
CA LEU A 26 0.04 16.11 8.30
C LEU A 26 -0.22 14.74 8.94
N THR A 27 -1.48 14.43 9.17
CA THR A 27 -1.90 13.10 9.64
C THR A 27 -1.78 12.10 8.51
N VAL A 28 -1.13 10.98 8.78
CA VAL A 28 -1.14 9.81 7.89
C VAL A 28 -2.08 8.79 8.50
N ASP A 29 -3.14 8.47 7.77
CA ASP A 29 -4.22 7.58 8.20
C ASP A 29 -4.07 6.20 7.56
N THR A 30 -3.90 5.17 8.40
CA THR A 30 -3.78 3.77 7.95
C THR A 30 -5.06 3.30 7.27
N ASP A 31 -6.23 3.70 7.76
CA ASP A 31 -7.52 3.23 7.25
C ASP A 31 -7.75 3.74 5.82
N SER A 32 -7.34 4.97 5.55
CA SER A 32 -7.37 5.52 4.19
C SER A 32 -6.45 4.76 3.24
N ILE A 33 -5.27 4.32 3.70
CA ILE A 33 -4.33 3.57 2.87
C ILE A 33 -4.88 2.15 2.61
N ASP A 34 -5.41 1.49 3.63
CA ASP A 34 -5.98 0.14 3.52
C ASP A 34 -7.21 0.11 2.61
N SER A 35 -8.04 1.16 2.64
CA SER A 35 -9.14 1.35 1.67
C SER A 35 -8.65 1.43 0.23
N GLU A 36 -7.54 2.14 -0.01
CA GLU A 36 -6.91 2.20 -1.34
C GLU A 36 -6.24 0.88 -1.74
N LEU A 37 -5.69 0.12 -0.79
CA LEU A 37 -5.20 -1.24 -1.05
C LEU A 37 -6.35 -2.17 -1.47
N GLN A 38 -7.49 -2.13 -0.78
CA GLN A 38 -8.67 -2.93 -1.11
C GLN A 38 -9.22 -2.61 -2.50
N ARG A 39 -9.19 -1.33 -2.90
CA ARG A 39 -9.64 -0.90 -4.24
C ARG A 39 -8.88 -1.59 -5.39
N ARG A 40 -7.64 -2.03 -5.16
CA ARG A 40 -6.83 -2.76 -6.17
C ARG A 40 -7.45 -4.08 -6.62
N GLN A 41 -8.35 -4.63 -5.81
CA GLN A 41 -9.05 -5.88 -6.08
C GLN A 41 -10.27 -5.70 -7.00
N GLY A 42 -10.73 -4.46 -7.22
CA GLY A 42 -11.86 -4.13 -8.07
C GLY A 42 -11.50 -3.90 -9.54
N GLY A 43 -12.51 -3.97 -10.42
CA GLY A 43 -12.39 -3.67 -11.85
C GLY A 43 -12.52 -4.89 -12.77
N TYR A 44 -12.87 -4.62 -14.04
CA TYR A 44 -13.01 -5.67 -15.06
C TYR A 44 -11.66 -6.34 -15.33
N GLY A 45 -11.64 -7.68 -15.39
CA GLY A 45 -10.42 -8.46 -15.60
C GLY A 45 -9.62 -8.76 -14.32
N ARG A 46 -10.04 -8.32 -13.13
CA ARG A 46 -9.43 -8.76 -11.87
C ARG A 46 -9.89 -10.18 -11.50
N GLY A 47 -8.92 -11.09 -11.36
CA GLY A 47 -9.15 -12.50 -11.09
C GLY A 47 -9.34 -12.83 -9.61
N GLY A 48 -9.72 -14.08 -9.32
CA GLY A 48 -9.98 -14.55 -7.94
C GLY A 48 -8.78 -14.42 -6.99
N ARG A 49 -7.54 -14.47 -7.50
CA ARG A 49 -6.32 -14.33 -6.70
C ARG A 49 -6.21 -12.97 -6.01
N GLN A 50 -6.65 -11.88 -6.64
CA GLN A 50 -6.59 -10.55 -6.01
C GLN A 50 -7.71 -10.33 -4.99
N ARG A 51 -8.84 -11.03 -5.10
CA ARG A 51 -9.98 -10.90 -4.16
C ARG A 51 -9.70 -11.45 -2.77
N ILE A 52 -8.64 -12.25 -2.63
CA ILE A 52 -8.22 -12.84 -1.35
C ILE A 52 -7.04 -12.10 -0.74
N GLU A 53 -6.55 -11.03 -1.37
CA GLU A 53 -5.52 -10.18 -0.77
C GLU A 53 -6.14 -9.48 0.45
N THR A 54 -5.47 -9.56 1.59
CA THR A 54 -5.91 -8.93 2.86
C THR A 54 -4.78 -8.14 3.50
N ASP A 55 -3.84 -7.66 2.68
CA ASP A 55 -2.68 -6.92 3.13
C ASP A 55 -3.10 -5.59 3.77
N THR A 56 -2.44 -5.25 4.88
CA THR A 56 -2.66 -4.02 5.65
C THR A 56 -1.36 -3.25 5.81
N VAL A 57 -1.40 -1.93 5.83
CA VAL A 57 -0.23 -1.09 6.09
C VAL A 57 0.10 -0.99 7.58
N THR A 58 1.39 -0.87 7.91
CA THR A 58 1.89 -0.58 9.26
C THR A 58 3.00 0.47 9.19
N PHE A 59 3.15 1.29 10.24
CA PHE A 59 4.16 2.35 10.37
C PHE A 59 5.23 2.02 11.40
#